data_AF-A0A2W5TZH6-F1
#
_entry.id   AF-A0A2W5TZH6-F1
#
_cell.length_a   1.000
_cell.length_b   1.000
_cell.length_c   1.000
_cell.angle_alpha   90.00
_cell.angle_beta   90.00
_cell.angle_gamma   90.00
#
_symmetry.space_group_name_H-M   'P 1'
#
loop_
_entity.id
_entity.type
_entity.pdbx_description
1 polymer ?
#
loop_
_entity_poly.entity_id
_entity_poly.type
_entity_poly.pdbx_seq_one_letter_code
_entity_poly.pdbx_strand_id
1 'polypeptide(L)'
;MSRAYRISVKESLSRHVQVEDGVSSSLELLPILEKERMRELLAAELAQRGFEREGNTASRKEGGGITVEINLESGEVTVTAEGHRSVNLETERNAVVEEDRDNVQARELHLREVAKQALEREAAAEQETLRREVTERLEGHLRDVREELDGVVNRVTGTALKQRAAELGQVEEVHEEPNGNLTIKVRV
;
A
#
# COMPACT_ATOMS: atom_id res chain seq x y z
N MET A 1 47.56 -45.39 -4.20
CA MET A 1 47.78 -43.92 -4.13
C MET A 1 46.42 -43.29 -4.29
N SER A 2 45.82 -42.76 -3.22
CA SER A 2 44.50 -42.14 -3.27
C SER A 2 44.58 -40.79 -3.99
N ARG A 3 43.65 -40.54 -4.92
CA ARG A 3 43.49 -39.24 -5.57
C ARG A 3 42.32 -38.51 -4.91
N ALA A 4 42.61 -37.37 -4.29
CA ALA A 4 41.58 -36.47 -3.77
C ALA A 4 41.15 -35.51 -4.89
N TYR A 5 39.83 -35.37 -5.09
CA TYR A 5 39.24 -34.41 -6.01
C TYR A 5 38.65 -33.24 -5.22
N ARG A 6 38.96 -32.01 -5.63
CA ARG A 6 38.30 -30.80 -5.11
C ARG A 6 37.16 -30.42 -6.05
N ILE A 7 35.97 -30.36 -5.50
CA ILE A 7 34.76 -29.92 -6.19
C ILE A 7 34.46 -28.50 -5.71
N SER A 8 34.27 -27.58 -6.65
CA SER A 8 33.85 -26.20 -6.39
C SER A 8 32.59 -25.92 -7.19
N VAL A 9 31.50 -25.63 -6.50
CA VAL A 9 30.22 -25.26 -7.13
C VAL A 9 29.98 -23.77 -6.87
N LYS A 10 29.76 -23.03 -7.95
CA LYS A 10 29.34 -21.63 -7.93
C LYS A 10 27.93 -21.54 -8.46
N GLU A 11 27.04 -20.92 -7.70
CA GLU A 11 25.67 -20.68 -8.11
C GLU A 11 25.35 -19.21 -7.87
N SER A 12 24.55 -18.63 -8.76
CA SER A 12 24.11 -17.24 -8.70
C SER A 12 22.61 -17.17 -8.93
N LEU A 13 21.91 -16.37 -8.14
CA LEU A 13 20.48 -16.12 -8.26
C LEU A 13 20.26 -14.61 -8.46
N SER A 14 19.79 -14.24 -9.64
CA SER A 14 19.27 -12.89 -9.92
C SER A 14 17.76 -12.95 -9.91
N ARG A 15 17.13 -12.23 -8.99
CA ARG A 15 15.67 -12.18 -8.85
C ARG A 15 15.19 -10.75 -8.67
N HIS A 16 14.19 -10.37 -9.46
CA HIS A 16 13.42 -9.16 -9.20
C HIS A 16 12.33 -9.50 -8.18
N VAL A 17 12.35 -8.81 -7.05
CA VAL A 17 11.37 -8.97 -5.97
C VAL A 17 10.47 -7.73 -5.98
N GLN A 18 9.18 -7.97 -6.17
CA GLN A 18 8.12 -6.97 -6.04
C GLN A 18 7.26 -7.36 -4.85
N VAL A 19 6.99 -6.40 -3.97
CA VAL A 19 6.06 -6.55 -2.85
C VAL A 19 5.05 -5.42 -2.91
N GLU A 20 3.79 -5.78 -2.74
CA GLU A 20 2.66 -4.89 -2.64
C GLU A 20 1.98 -5.14 -1.29
N ASP A 21 1.62 -4.06 -0.61
CA ASP A 21 0.80 -4.10 0.60
C ASP A 21 -0.33 -3.10 0.47
N GLY A 22 -1.48 -3.38 1.07
CA GLY A 22 -2.64 -2.53 0.92
C GLY A 22 -3.68 -2.68 2.03
N VAL A 23 -4.35 -1.57 2.34
CA VAL A 23 -5.44 -1.52 3.31
C VAL A 23 -6.65 -0.87 2.65
N SER A 24 -7.81 -1.52 2.80
CA SER A 24 -9.10 -0.94 2.45
C SER A 24 -9.87 -0.55 3.71
N SER A 25 -10.49 0.62 3.69
CA SER A 25 -11.35 1.15 4.75
C SER A 25 -12.53 1.89 4.15
N SER A 26 -13.57 2.13 4.93
CA SER A 26 -14.76 2.86 4.48
C SER A 26 -14.85 4.24 5.13
N LEU A 27 -15.13 5.26 4.34
CA LEU A 27 -15.48 6.59 4.82
C LEU A 27 -16.94 6.60 5.27
N GLU A 28 -17.15 6.93 6.53
CA GLU A 28 -18.49 7.10 7.10
C GLU A 28 -19.06 8.47 6.71
N LEU A 29 -19.71 8.52 5.54
CA LEU A 29 -20.41 9.72 5.06
C LEU A 29 -21.87 9.68 5.47
N LEU A 30 -22.32 10.71 6.19
CA LEU A 30 -23.73 10.85 6.56
C LEU A 30 -24.58 11.18 5.31
N PRO A 31 -25.65 10.42 5.03
CA PRO A 31 -26.50 10.64 3.86
C PRO A 31 -27.45 11.83 4.08
N ILE A 32 -26.91 13.04 4.04
CA ILE A 32 -27.65 14.31 4.29
C ILE A 32 -28.38 14.79 3.03
N LEU A 33 -27.76 14.59 1.87
CA LEU A 33 -28.29 14.95 0.55
C LEU A 33 -28.44 13.71 -0.34
N GLU A 34 -28.99 13.91 -1.53
CA GLU A 34 -29.01 12.89 -2.58
C GLU A 34 -27.59 12.38 -2.89
N LYS A 35 -27.46 11.08 -3.16
CA LYS A 35 -26.17 10.40 -3.36
C LYS A 35 -25.30 11.09 -4.41
N GLU A 36 -25.91 11.55 -5.51
CA GLU A 36 -25.19 12.22 -6.59
C GLU A 36 -24.57 13.55 -6.13
N ARG A 37 -25.29 14.34 -5.32
CA ARG A 37 -24.80 15.60 -4.78
C ARG A 37 -23.72 15.38 -3.73
N MET A 38 -23.88 14.38 -2.87
CA MET A 38 -22.84 13.99 -1.91
C MET A 38 -21.55 13.59 -2.63
N ARG A 39 -21.67 12.80 -3.71
CA ARG A 39 -20.55 12.38 -4.55
C ARG A 39 -19.83 13.58 -5.17
N GLU A 40 -20.58 14.56 -5.67
CA GLU A 40 -20.01 15.78 -6.25
C GLU A 40 -19.29 16.64 -5.22
N LEU A 41 -19.85 16.80 -4.02
CA LEU A 41 -19.21 17.52 -2.93
C LEU A 41 -17.91 16.83 -2.48
N LEU A 42 -17.94 15.50 -2.36
CA LEU A 42 -16.75 14.71 -2.03
C LEU A 42 -15.68 14.85 -3.13
N ALA A 43 -16.07 14.72 -4.39
CA ALA A 43 -15.16 14.87 -5.52
C ALA A 43 -14.53 16.28 -5.57
N ALA A 44 -15.30 17.32 -5.29
CA ALA A 44 -14.81 18.70 -5.29
C ALA A 44 -13.78 18.94 -4.17
N GLU A 45 -14.02 18.43 -2.97
CA GLU A 45 -13.08 18.55 -1.86
C GLU A 45 -11.81 17.70 -2.09
N LEU A 46 -11.95 16.50 -2.66
CA LEU A 46 -10.80 15.66 -3.01
C LEU A 46 -9.95 16.29 -4.12
N ALA A 47 -10.57 16.89 -5.13
CA ALA A 47 -9.85 17.59 -6.20
C ALA A 47 -9.00 18.76 -5.66
N GLN A 48 -9.48 19.47 -4.63
CA GLN A 48 -8.70 20.53 -3.96
C GLN A 48 -7.45 19.98 -3.24
N ARG A 49 -7.43 18.69 -2.90
CA ARG A 49 -6.30 18.01 -2.26
C ARG A 49 -5.43 17.22 -3.24
N GLY A 50 -5.61 17.47 -4.54
CA GLY A 50 -4.78 16.89 -5.59
C GLY A 50 -5.17 15.47 -5.98
N PHE A 51 -6.37 15.01 -5.64
CA PHE A 51 -6.90 13.77 -6.21
C PHE A 51 -7.39 14.01 -7.64
N GLU A 52 -7.02 13.12 -8.54
CA GLU A 52 -7.52 13.09 -9.91
C GLU A 52 -8.75 12.19 -9.98
N ARG A 53 -9.83 12.70 -10.58
CA ARG A 53 -11.09 11.97 -10.69
C ARG A 53 -11.18 11.25 -12.02
N GLU A 54 -11.31 9.93 -11.95
CA GLU A 54 -11.62 9.04 -13.07
C GLU A 54 -13.00 8.43 -12.87
N GLY A 55 -14.04 9.12 -13.36
CA GLY A 55 -15.42 8.68 -13.26
C GLY A 55 -15.93 8.63 -11.81
N ASN A 56 -15.92 7.44 -11.23
CA ASN A 56 -16.43 7.17 -9.87
C ASN A 56 -15.31 6.92 -8.86
N THR A 57 -14.05 6.90 -9.30
CA THR A 57 -12.88 6.73 -8.44
C THR A 57 -12.06 8.00 -8.46
N ALA A 58 -11.60 8.45 -7.30
CA ALA A 58 -10.62 9.51 -7.16
C ALA A 58 -9.31 8.88 -6.72
N SER A 59 -8.23 9.09 -7.46
CA SER A 59 -6.92 8.51 -7.17
C SER A 59 -5.87 9.60 -6.95
N ARG A 60 -4.92 9.33 -6.07
CA ARG A 60 -3.75 10.18 -5.83
C ARG A 60 -2.52 9.30 -5.67
N LYS A 61 -1.51 9.57 -6.50
CA LYS A 61 -0.19 8.93 -6.37
C LYS A 61 0.70 9.82 -5.52
N GLU A 62 1.19 9.27 -4.43
CA GLU A 62 2.14 9.92 -3.55
C GLU A 62 3.57 9.41 -3.81
N GLY A 63 4.55 10.18 -3.34
CA GLY A 63 5.94 9.80 -3.44
C GLY A 63 6.21 8.48 -2.71
N GLY A 64 7.11 7.65 -3.24
CA GLY A 64 7.53 6.41 -2.59
C GLY A 64 6.71 5.17 -2.93
N GLY A 65 5.89 5.22 -3.99
CA GLY A 65 5.13 4.06 -4.49
C GLY A 65 3.80 3.85 -3.79
N ILE A 66 3.25 4.89 -3.14
CA ILE A 66 1.97 4.83 -2.45
C ILE A 66 0.87 5.37 -3.36
N THR A 67 -0.21 4.64 -3.50
CA THR A 67 -1.40 5.07 -4.25
C THR A 67 -2.60 5.05 -3.32
N VAL A 68 -3.31 6.17 -3.24
CA VAL A 68 -4.57 6.30 -2.50
C VAL A 68 -5.70 6.37 -3.52
N GLU A 69 -6.64 5.45 -3.45
CA GLU A 69 -7.83 5.38 -4.30
C GLU A 69 -9.08 5.48 -3.44
N ILE A 70 -10.06 6.25 -3.89
CA ILE A 70 -11.30 6.50 -3.16
C ILE A 70 -12.46 6.30 -4.12
N ASN A 71 -13.33 5.34 -3.82
CA ASN A 71 -14.59 5.16 -4.51
C ASN A 71 -15.59 6.19 -3.99
N LEU A 72 -16.03 7.09 -4.86
CA LEU A 72 -16.89 8.21 -4.51
C LEU A 72 -18.35 7.79 -4.26
N GLU A 73 -18.75 6.59 -4.68
CA GLU A 73 -20.10 6.06 -4.50
C GLU A 73 -20.24 5.21 -3.24
N SER A 74 -19.27 4.32 -2.98
CA SER A 74 -19.26 3.49 -1.77
C SER A 74 -18.60 4.16 -0.57
N GLY A 75 -17.75 5.18 -0.81
CA GLY A 75 -16.87 5.75 0.21
C GLY A 75 -15.69 4.84 0.57
N GLU A 76 -15.44 3.77 -0.18
CA GLU A 76 -14.31 2.87 0.07
C GLU A 76 -13.00 3.54 -0.31
N VAL A 77 -12.04 3.49 0.60
CA VAL A 77 -10.68 4.03 0.47
C VAL A 77 -9.73 2.86 0.45
N THR A 78 -8.93 2.77 -0.61
CA THR A 78 -7.87 1.79 -0.76
C THR A 78 -6.54 2.52 -0.78
N VAL A 79 -5.66 2.18 0.14
CA VAL A 79 -4.28 2.67 0.14
C VAL A 79 -3.37 1.49 -0.19
N THR A 80 -2.62 1.59 -1.28
CA THR A 80 -1.64 0.60 -1.69
C THR A 80 -0.22 1.18 -1.61
N ALA A 81 0.75 0.35 -1.26
CA ALA A 81 2.16 0.69 -1.25
C ALA A 81 2.97 -0.38 -2.00
N GLU A 82 3.80 0.05 -2.93
CA GLU A 82 4.64 -0.81 -3.76
C GLU A 82 6.12 -0.67 -3.41
N GLY A 83 6.84 -1.80 -3.45
CA GLY A 83 8.29 -1.87 -3.28
C GLY A 83 8.93 -2.79 -4.31
N HIS A 84 9.97 -2.31 -4.98
CA HIS A 84 10.75 -3.07 -5.95
C HIS A 84 12.21 -3.16 -5.52
N ARG A 85 12.79 -4.37 -5.53
CA ARG A 85 14.22 -4.59 -5.29
C ARG A 85 14.73 -5.69 -6.22
N SER A 86 15.81 -5.40 -6.95
CA SER A 86 16.54 -6.42 -7.71
C SER A 86 17.64 -7.00 -6.83
N VAL A 87 17.59 -8.30 -6.56
CA VAL A 87 18.54 -9.00 -5.70
C VAL A 87 19.44 -9.88 -6.56
N ASN A 88 20.74 -9.67 -6.48
CA ASN A 88 21.77 -10.50 -7.11
C ASN A 88 22.58 -11.19 -6.02
N LEU A 89 22.39 -12.50 -5.85
CA LEU A 89 23.06 -13.31 -4.83
C LEU A 89 24.01 -14.30 -5.50
N GLU A 90 25.20 -14.46 -4.94
CA GLU A 90 26.20 -15.42 -5.40
C GLU A 90 26.69 -16.27 -4.22
N THR A 91 26.80 -17.58 -4.40
CA THR A 91 27.35 -18.48 -3.38
C THR A 91 28.35 -19.46 -3.99
N GLU A 92 29.45 -19.68 -3.27
CA GLU A 92 30.47 -20.67 -3.63
C GLU A 92 30.56 -21.73 -2.53
N ARG A 93 30.49 -23.01 -2.92
CA ARG A 93 30.65 -24.14 -2.02
C ARG A 93 31.75 -25.07 -2.52
N ASN A 94 32.67 -25.40 -1.63
CA ASN A 94 33.83 -26.25 -1.90
C ASN A 94 33.74 -27.55 -1.08
N ALA A 95 34.07 -28.69 -1.68
CA ALA A 95 34.26 -29.95 -0.97
C ALA A 95 35.41 -30.77 -1.54
N VAL A 96 35.98 -31.63 -0.71
CA VAL A 96 37.02 -32.58 -1.12
C VAL A 96 36.43 -33.99 -1.02
N VAL A 97 36.60 -34.80 -2.06
CA VAL A 97 36.05 -36.16 -2.17
C VAL A 97 37.16 -37.14 -2.58
N GLU A 98 37.18 -38.33 -1.98
CA GLU A 98 38.10 -39.42 -2.32
C GLU A 98 37.48 -40.40 -3.35
N GLU A 99 38.37 -41.08 -4.07
CA GLU A 99 38.35 -41.78 -5.39
C GLU A 99 37.09 -42.48 -5.97
N ASP A 100 35.92 -42.47 -5.33
CA ASP A 100 34.70 -43.08 -5.89
C ASP A 100 33.97 -42.13 -6.85
N ARG A 101 34.01 -42.41 -8.16
CA ARG A 101 33.34 -41.59 -9.21
C ARG A 101 31.85 -41.37 -8.96
N ASP A 102 31.15 -42.36 -8.40
CA ASP A 102 29.72 -42.24 -8.07
C ASP A 102 29.49 -41.30 -6.87
N ASN A 103 30.43 -41.26 -5.93
CA ASN A 103 30.40 -40.33 -4.79
C ASN A 103 30.69 -38.88 -5.21
N VAL A 104 31.52 -38.67 -6.24
CA VAL A 104 31.83 -37.33 -6.76
C VAL A 104 30.58 -36.66 -7.35
N GLN A 105 29.83 -37.35 -8.21
CA GLN A 105 28.61 -36.79 -8.83
C GLN A 105 27.49 -36.57 -7.80
N ALA A 106 27.25 -37.53 -6.91
CA ALA A 106 26.26 -37.39 -5.85
C ALA A 106 26.61 -36.22 -4.91
N ARG A 107 27.89 -36.02 -4.61
CA ARG A 107 28.35 -34.92 -3.74
C ARG A 107 28.25 -33.56 -4.43
N GLU A 108 28.58 -33.49 -5.71
CA GLU A 108 28.41 -32.28 -6.52
C GLU A 108 26.92 -31.86 -6.59
N LEU A 109 26.02 -32.80 -6.89
CA LEU A 109 24.57 -32.55 -6.92
C LEU A 109 24.07 -32.05 -5.55
N HIS A 110 24.49 -32.71 -4.47
CA HIS A 110 24.13 -32.29 -3.12
C HIS A 110 24.68 -30.88 -2.79
N LEU A 111 25.91 -30.56 -3.16
CA LEU A 111 26.49 -29.22 -2.94
C LEU A 111 25.73 -28.16 -3.73
N ARG A 112 25.34 -28.48 -4.96
CA ARG A 112 24.54 -27.62 -5.81
C ARG A 112 23.16 -27.37 -5.23
N GLU A 113 22.51 -28.41 -4.71
CA GLU A 113 21.19 -28.30 -4.09
C GLU A 113 21.24 -27.48 -2.80
N VAL A 114 22.26 -27.69 -1.96
CA VAL A 114 22.49 -26.85 -0.76
C VAL A 114 22.79 -25.40 -1.14
N ALA A 115 23.57 -25.16 -2.19
CA ALA A 115 23.85 -23.81 -2.70
C ALA A 115 22.56 -23.12 -3.18
N LYS A 116 21.72 -23.82 -3.95
CA LYS A 116 20.41 -23.32 -4.39
C LYS A 116 19.49 -23.00 -3.22
N GLN A 117 19.35 -23.94 -2.27
CA GLN A 117 18.51 -23.72 -1.08
C GLN A 117 19.02 -22.54 -0.23
N ALA A 118 20.33 -22.32 -0.16
CA ALA A 118 20.89 -21.16 0.55
C ALA A 118 20.51 -19.85 -0.15
N LEU A 119 20.67 -19.77 -1.48
CA LEU A 119 20.29 -18.61 -2.28
C LEU A 119 18.77 -18.34 -2.21
N GLU A 120 17.94 -19.39 -2.20
CA GLU A 120 16.48 -19.26 -2.06
C GLU A 120 16.09 -18.72 -0.68
N ARG A 121 16.72 -19.21 0.40
CA ARG A 121 16.47 -18.70 1.76
C ARG A 121 16.88 -17.24 1.90
N GLU A 122 18.01 -16.86 1.32
CA GLU A 122 18.52 -15.49 1.35
C GLU A 122 17.64 -14.55 0.51
N ALA A 123 17.20 -14.98 -0.68
CA ALA A 123 16.21 -14.24 -1.46
C ALA A 123 14.86 -14.09 -0.73
N ALA A 124 14.42 -15.11 -0.01
CA ALA A 124 13.20 -15.04 0.80
C ALA A 124 13.36 -14.08 2.00
N ALA A 125 14.53 -14.08 2.64
CA ALA A 125 14.84 -13.13 3.72
C ALA A 125 14.84 -11.68 3.20
N GLU A 126 15.47 -11.42 2.05
CA GLU A 126 15.43 -10.10 1.40
C GLU A 126 14.00 -9.68 1.04
N GLN A 127 13.18 -10.60 0.52
CA GLN A 127 11.77 -10.34 0.26
C GLN A 127 10.99 -9.97 1.53
N GLU A 128 11.22 -10.67 2.65
CA GLU A 128 10.59 -10.35 3.93
C GLU A 128 11.06 -9.01 4.49
N THR A 129 12.34 -8.64 4.32
CA THR A 129 12.82 -7.31 4.72
C THR A 129 12.16 -6.21 3.90
N LEU A 130 12.06 -6.38 2.57
CA LEU A 130 11.38 -5.44 1.69
C LEU A 130 9.90 -5.32 2.05
N ARG A 131 9.25 -6.44 2.38
CA ARG A 131 7.86 -6.43 2.84
C ARG A 131 7.68 -5.60 4.10
N ARG A 132 8.52 -5.80 5.12
CA ARG A 132 8.48 -5.00 6.35
C ARG A 132 8.70 -3.52 6.07
N GLU A 133 9.66 -3.18 5.21
CA GLU A 133 9.91 -1.78 4.81
C GLU A 133 8.70 -1.16 4.06
N VAL A 134 7.98 -1.93 3.26
CA VAL A 134 6.75 -1.46 2.58
C VAL A 134 5.63 -1.27 3.60
N THR A 135 5.41 -2.25 4.50
CA THR A 135 4.38 -2.17 5.55
C THR A 135 4.64 -1.00 6.51
N GLU A 136 5.87 -0.79 6.99
CA GLU A 136 6.21 0.35 7.86
C GLU A 136 5.95 1.70 7.17
N ARG A 137 6.26 1.80 5.87
CA ARG A 137 5.97 3.01 5.08
C ARG A 137 4.47 3.23 4.93
N LEU A 138 3.71 2.17 4.67
CA LEU A 138 2.26 2.19 4.57
C LEU A 138 1.64 2.62 5.91
N GLU A 139 2.04 2.01 7.03
CA GLU A 139 1.55 2.35 8.37
C GLU A 139 1.80 3.83 8.73
N GLY A 140 2.98 4.36 8.38
CA GLY A 140 3.29 5.77 8.56
C GLY A 140 2.34 6.69 7.80
N HIS A 141 2.11 6.43 6.50
CA HIS A 141 1.24 7.25 5.66
C HIS A 141 -0.24 7.06 5.96
N LEU A 142 -0.66 5.88 6.43
CA LEU A 142 -2.06 5.62 6.77
C LEU A 142 -2.58 6.58 7.84
N ARG A 143 -1.73 7.00 8.77
CA ARG A 143 -2.13 7.98 9.79
C ARG A 143 -2.40 9.35 9.20
N ASP A 144 -1.50 9.83 8.35
CA ASP A 144 -1.61 11.14 7.71
C ASP A 144 -2.81 11.18 6.75
N VAL A 145 -2.96 10.13 5.93
CA VAL A 145 -4.11 9.97 5.02
C VAL A 145 -5.43 9.90 5.80
N ARG A 146 -5.46 9.21 6.95
CA ARG A 146 -6.66 9.17 7.79
C ARG A 146 -7.04 10.55 8.32
N GLU A 147 -6.11 11.27 8.93
CA GLU A 147 -6.37 12.62 9.46
C GLU A 147 -6.82 13.58 8.34
N GLU A 148 -6.21 13.43 7.15
CA GLU A 148 -6.60 14.16 5.97
C GLU A 148 -8.06 13.87 5.56
N LEU A 149 -8.41 12.59 5.39
CA LEU A 149 -9.73 12.17 4.93
C LEU A 149 -10.82 12.47 5.94
N ASP A 150 -10.57 12.33 7.24
CA ASP A 150 -11.49 12.76 8.30
C ASP A 150 -11.80 14.26 8.17
N GLY A 151 -10.80 15.07 7.85
CA GLY A 151 -10.97 16.49 7.54
C GLY A 151 -11.79 16.74 6.26
N VAL A 152 -11.69 15.89 5.24
CA VAL A 152 -12.53 15.98 4.02
C VAL A 152 -13.99 15.70 4.37
N VAL A 153 -14.24 14.58 5.06
CA VAL A 153 -15.58 14.15 5.46
C VAL A 153 -16.29 15.22 6.28
N ASN A 154 -15.60 15.84 7.23
CA ASN A 154 -16.16 16.91 8.06
C ASN A 154 -16.59 18.13 7.24
N ARG A 155 -15.76 18.57 6.27
CA ARG A 155 -16.10 19.70 5.39
C ARG A 155 -17.25 19.38 4.44
N VAL A 156 -17.26 18.18 3.86
CA VAL A 156 -18.35 17.71 3.00
C VAL A 156 -19.65 17.67 3.79
N THR A 157 -19.62 17.12 5.01
CA THR A 157 -20.78 17.05 5.91
C THR A 157 -21.29 18.45 6.26
N GLY A 158 -20.41 19.38 6.63
CA GLY A 158 -20.79 20.76 6.92
C GLY A 158 -21.39 21.49 5.71
N THR A 159 -20.85 21.26 4.51
CA THR A 159 -21.37 21.82 3.26
C THR A 159 -22.73 21.22 2.91
N ALA A 160 -22.89 19.91 3.08
CA ALA A 160 -24.14 19.20 2.86
C ALA A 160 -25.25 19.70 3.81
N LEU A 161 -24.93 19.94 5.09
CA LEU A 161 -25.85 20.52 6.07
C LEU A 161 -26.27 21.95 5.68
N LYS A 162 -25.32 22.78 5.23
CA LYS A 162 -25.61 24.15 4.75
C LYS A 162 -26.55 24.15 3.55
N GLN A 163 -26.32 23.25 2.58
CA GLN A 163 -27.20 23.10 1.42
C GLN A 163 -28.59 22.58 1.83
N ARG A 164 -28.66 21.56 2.70
CA ARG A 164 -29.93 21.02 3.17
C ARG A 164 -30.75 22.05 3.95
N ALA A 165 -30.10 22.87 4.76
CA ALA A 165 -30.75 23.97 5.48
C ALA A 165 -31.35 25.02 4.53
N ALA A 166 -30.65 25.34 3.43
CA ALA A 166 -31.14 26.26 2.41
C ALA A 166 -32.32 25.70 1.60
N GLU A 167 -32.42 24.38 1.43
CA GLU A 167 -33.61 23.73 0.83
C GLU A 167 -34.84 23.82 1.75
N LEU A 168 -34.63 23.84 3.06
CA LEU A 168 -35.70 23.86 4.06
C LEU A 168 -36.26 25.26 4.33
N GLY A 169 -35.50 26.32 4.05
CA GLY A 169 -35.94 27.70 4.29
C GLY A 169 -34.82 28.73 4.15
N GLN A 170 -35.05 29.96 4.62
CA GLN A 170 -34.04 31.02 4.59
C GLN A 170 -33.08 30.86 5.77
N VAL A 171 -31.80 30.64 5.47
CA VAL A 171 -30.74 30.52 6.49
C VAL A 171 -30.49 31.90 7.12
N GLU A 172 -30.67 32.02 8.43
CA GLU A 172 -30.49 33.27 9.18
C GLU A 172 -29.09 33.39 9.78
N GLU A 173 -28.64 32.32 10.45
CA GLU A 173 -27.36 32.29 11.15
C GLU A 173 -26.72 30.91 10.99
N VAL A 174 -25.40 30.92 10.78
CA VAL A 174 -24.56 29.72 10.77
C VAL A 174 -23.49 29.92 11.83
N HIS A 175 -23.53 29.10 12.87
CA HIS A 175 -22.51 29.05 13.91
C HIS A 175 -21.73 27.75 13.78
N GLU A 176 -20.43 27.87 13.52
CA GLU A 176 -19.51 26.75 13.39
C GLU A 176 -18.48 26.83 14.53
N GLU A 177 -18.52 25.86 15.45
CA GLU A 177 -17.58 25.78 16.56
C GLU A 177 -16.33 24.95 16.17
N PRO A 178 -15.15 25.21 16.77
CA PRO A 178 -13.91 24.48 16.47
C PRO A 178 -13.95 22.98 16.79
N ASN A 179 -14.94 22.55 17.57
CA ASN A 179 -15.19 21.15 17.93
C ASN A 179 -16.00 20.37 16.87
N GLY A 180 -16.37 21.01 15.76
CA GLY A 180 -17.19 20.41 14.70
C GLY A 180 -18.70 20.52 14.91
N ASN A 181 -19.16 21.20 15.97
CA ASN A 181 -20.59 21.50 16.11
C ASN A 181 -20.99 22.60 15.13
N LEU A 182 -21.99 22.28 14.30
CA LEU A 182 -22.61 23.21 13.36
C LEU A 182 -24.05 23.48 13.77
N THR A 183 -24.35 24.73 14.13
CA THR A 183 -25.71 25.19 14.41
C THR A 183 -26.17 26.07 13.26
N ILE A 184 -27.25 25.68 12.57
CA ILE A 184 -27.85 26.47 11.51
C ILE A 184 -29.26 26.88 11.94
N LYS A 185 -29.52 28.18 12.06
CA LYS A 185 -30.88 28.70 12.25
C LYS A 185 -31.53 28.92 10.90
N VAL A 186 -32.67 28.28 10.70
CA VAL A 186 -33.47 28.35 9.47
C VAL A 186 -34.83 28.94 9.80
N ARG A 187 -35.23 29.98 9.07
CA ARG A 187 -36.61 30.48 9.08
C ARG A 187 -37.40 29.73 8.00
N VAL A 188 -38.40 28.98 8.44
CA VAL A 188 -39.35 28.23 7.60
C VAL A 188 -40.59 29.08 7.34
#